data_AF-A0A0K6G1P0-F1
#
_entry.id   AF-A0A0K6G1P0-F1
#
_cell.length_a   1.000
_cell.length_b   1.000
_cell.length_c   1.000
_cell.angle_alpha   90.00
_cell.angle_beta   90.00
_cell.angle_gamma   90.00
#
_symmetry.space_group_name_H-M   'P 1'
#
loop_
_entity.id
_entity.type
_entity.pdbx_description
1 polymer ?
#
loop_
_entity_poly.entity_id
_entity_poly.type
_entity_poly.pdbx_seq_one_letter_code
_entity_poly.pdbx_strand_id
1 'polypeptide(L)'
;MQLATNEVEKIVVNLADLCQTQENFVDKASRNAHIDKQHAWAVGNTVQTLMMDLGPSSAWPHFAIPALTLVPSKGLLPESEALKQTYDLACASNCFAGRSSIGSLLAGPGSESDEFADVAFWCGEVDESNKEVSILQSLALDTWIQKGTITKLDDAPLRTLRKSEMWELCEALTDLTEFRIERPDSGSRVMHVMAGKGLGGWCGLIGVGVWSDA
;
A
#
# COMPACT_ATOMS: atom_id res chain seq x y z
N MET A 1 -19.76 2.83 13.95
CA MET A 1 -19.48 1.93 15.08
C MET A 1 -17.99 2.10 15.33
N GLN A 2 -17.62 2.94 16.29
CA GLN A 2 -16.21 3.23 16.63
C GLN A 2 -15.56 1.93 17.12
N LEU A 3 -14.60 1.36 16.39
CA LEU A 3 -13.64 0.46 17.00
C LEU A 3 -12.83 1.34 17.97
N ALA A 4 -12.94 1.06 19.27
CA ALA A 4 -12.18 1.81 20.27
C ALA A 4 -10.67 1.68 19.97
N THR A 5 -9.84 2.68 20.30
CA THR A 5 -8.39 2.67 20.07
C THR A 5 -7.71 1.36 20.51
N ASN A 6 -8.21 0.74 21.58
CA ASN A 6 -7.78 -0.58 22.10
C ASN A 6 -8.04 -1.78 21.17
N GLU A 7 -8.92 -1.66 20.18
CA GLU A 7 -9.19 -2.68 19.17
C GLU A 7 -8.28 -2.52 17.95
N VAL A 8 -7.90 -1.29 17.60
CA VAL A 8 -6.92 -1.00 16.54
C VAL A 8 -5.54 -1.58 16.91
N GLU A 9 -5.09 -1.37 18.16
CA GLU A 9 -3.82 -1.92 18.65
C GLU A 9 -3.75 -3.46 18.59
N LYS A 10 -4.90 -4.15 18.62
CA LYS A 10 -4.94 -5.62 18.56
C LYS A 10 -4.82 -6.17 17.13
N ILE A 11 -5.12 -5.36 16.12
CA ILE A 11 -5.16 -5.77 14.72
C ILE A 11 -3.94 -5.28 13.92
N VAL A 12 -3.24 -4.28 14.45
CA VAL A 12 -1.97 -3.77 13.95
C VAL A 12 -0.87 -4.67 14.48
N VAL A 13 -0.11 -5.29 13.58
CA VAL A 13 0.99 -6.19 13.95
C VAL A 13 2.28 -5.73 13.32
N ASN A 14 3.42 -5.99 13.98
CA ASN A 14 4.72 -5.71 13.38
C ASN A 14 4.90 -6.59 12.15
N LEU A 15 5.29 -6.00 11.02
CA LEU A 15 5.52 -6.75 9.78
C LEU A 15 6.63 -7.79 9.91
N ALA A 16 7.63 -7.55 10.76
CA ALA A 16 8.69 -8.52 11.02
C ALA A 16 8.12 -9.80 11.64
N ASP A 17 7.08 -9.70 12.47
CA ASP A 17 6.40 -10.88 13.05
C ASP A 17 5.57 -11.63 12.00
N LEU A 18 5.05 -10.91 11.00
CA LEU A 18 4.33 -11.51 9.88
C LEU A 18 5.23 -12.18 8.86
N CYS A 19 6.43 -11.65 8.64
CA CYS A 19 7.38 -12.19 7.68
C CYS A 19 8.11 -13.45 8.18
N GLN A 20 7.90 -13.88 9.43
CA GLN A 20 8.53 -15.09 9.97
C GLN A 20 8.02 -16.37 9.28
N THR A 21 6.76 -16.41 8.81
CA THR A 21 6.25 -17.49 7.93
C THR A 21 5.13 -16.99 7.00
N GLN A 22 5.33 -17.11 5.67
CA GLN A 22 4.37 -16.66 4.65
C GLN A 22 3.00 -17.37 4.77
N GLU A 23 2.97 -18.64 5.16
CA GLU A 23 1.73 -19.40 5.39
C GLU A 23 0.87 -18.77 6.51
N ASN A 24 1.50 -18.21 7.55
CA ASN A 24 0.78 -17.56 8.66
C ASN A 24 0.18 -16.22 8.23
N PHE A 25 0.86 -15.48 7.35
CA PHE A 25 0.31 -14.26 6.77
C PHE A 25 -0.94 -14.54 5.93
N VAL A 26 -0.85 -15.48 4.99
CA VAL A 26 -1.95 -15.79 4.05
C VAL A 26 -3.21 -16.20 4.79
N ASP A 27 -3.11 -17.12 5.76
CA ASP A 27 -4.28 -17.58 6.52
C ASP A 27 -4.87 -16.47 7.40
N LYS A 28 -4.03 -15.62 8.02
CA LYS A 28 -4.50 -14.47 8.80
C LYS A 28 -5.20 -13.43 7.93
N ALA A 29 -4.60 -13.04 6.81
CA ALA A 29 -5.14 -12.05 5.90
C ALA A 29 -6.45 -12.53 5.26
N SER A 30 -6.47 -13.78 4.75
CA SER A 30 -7.69 -14.36 4.17
C SER A 30 -8.85 -14.39 5.18
N ARG A 31 -8.58 -14.81 6.42
CA ARG A 31 -9.62 -14.85 7.47
C ARG A 31 -10.06 -13.47 7.92
N ASN A 32 -9.12 -12.57 8.20
CA ASN A 32 -9.39 -11.33 8.92
C ASN A 32 -9.80 -10.17 7.99
N ALA A 33 -9.31 -10.15 6.75
CA ALA A 33 -9.67 -9.15 5.74
C ALA A 33 -10.79 -9.63 4.79
N HIS A 34 -11.26 -10.87 4.97
CA HIS A 34 -12.31 -11.49 4.16
C HIS A 34 -11.98 -11.55 2.66
N ILE A 35 -10.71 -11.80 2.34
CA ILE A 35 -10.22 -12.02 0.97
C ILE A 35 -9.88 -13.49 0.75
N ASP A 36 -9.86 -13.96 -0.50
CA ASP A 36 -9.45 -15.33 -0.78
C ASP A 36 -7.93 -15.52 -0.57
N LYS A 37 -7.48 -16.79 -0.57
CA LYS A 37 -6.07 -17.13 -0.31
C LYS A 37 -5.12 -16.64 -1.40
N GLN A 38 -5.57 -16.57 -2.65
CA GLN A 38 -4.74 -16.11 -3.77
C GLN A 38 -4.49 -14.60 -3.64
N HIS A 39 -5.53 -13.84 -3.33
CA HIS A 39 -5.41 -12.41 -3.06
C HIS A 39 -4.56 -12.15 -1.81
N ALA A 40 -4.78 -12.90 -0.72
CA ALA A 40 -3.94 -12.80 0.47
C ALA A 40 -2.46 -13.11 0.19
N TRP A 41 -2.19 -14.07 -0.69
CA TRP A 41 -0.82 -14.37 -1.14
C TRP A 41 -0.20 -13.22 -1.93
N ALA A 42 -0.93 -12.61 -2.87
CA ALA A 42 -0.47 -11.48 -3.66
C ALA A 42 -0.21 -10.21 -2.83
N VAL A 43 -1.05 -9.95 -1.82
CA VAL A 43 -0.81 -8.91 -0.79
C VAL A 43 0.49 -9.22 -0.05
N GLY A 44 0.70 -10.48 0.35
CA GLY A 44 1.91 -10.91 1.04
C GLY A 44 3.19 -10.67 0.23
N ASN A 45 3.17 -10.98 -1.07
CA ASN A 45 4.30 -10.73 -1.97
C ASN A 45 4.60 -9.24 -2.12
N THR A 46 3.54 -8.42 -2.20
CA THR A 46 3.67 -6.96 -2.26
C THR A 46 4.36 -6.44 -1.00
N VAL A 47 3.84 -6.80 0.16
CA VAL A 47 4.44 -6.45 1.47
C VAL A 47 5.89 -6.92 1.55
N GLN A 48 6.16 -8.18 1.22
CA GLN A 48 7.52 -8.73 1.26
C GLN A 48 8.49 -7.95 0.35
N THR A 49 8.03 -7.56 -0.85
CA THR A 49 8.83 -6.78 -1.79
C THR A 49 9.11 -5.36 -1.28
N LEU A 50 8.11 -4.72 -0.67
CA LEU A 50 8.29 -3.40 -0.06
C LEU A 50 9.33 -3.44 1.08
N MET A 51 9.38 -4.54 1.83
CA MET A 51 10.28 -4.72 2.97
C MET A 51 11.69 -5.21 2.58
N MET A 52 12.03 -5.26 1.29
CA MET A 52 13.36 -5.66 0.84
C MET A 52 14.45 -4.71 1.39
N ASP A 53 15.52 -5.29 1.90
CA ASP A 53 16.70 -4.61 2.47
C ASP A 53 16.43 -3.72 3.70
N LEU A 54 15.28 -3.87 4.36
CA LEU A 54 15.02 -3.06 5.56
C LEU A 54 16.01 -3.37 6.67
N GLY A 55 16.32 -2.31 7.44
CA GLY A 55 17.18 -2.38 8.62
C GLY A 55 16.58 -3.22 9.76
N PRO A 56 17.00 -3.01 11.02
CA PRO A 56 16.53 -3.84 12.13
C PRO A 56 14.99 -3.87 12.23
N SER A 57 14.43 -5.03 12.54
CA SER A 57 12.98 -5.32 12.58
C SER A 57 12.16 -4.37 13.46
N SER A 58 12.78 -3.75 14.46
CA SER A 58 12.13 -2.76 15.34
C SER A 58 11.78 -1.44 14.68
N ALA A 59 12.31 -1.17 13.47
CA ALA A 59 12.01 0.03 12.69
C ALA A 59 10.95 -0.21 11.60
N TRP A 60 10.57 -1.47 11.35
CA TRP A 60 9.66 -1.83 10.26
C TRP A 60 8.26 -1.28 10.51
N PRO A 61 7.53 -0.88 9.45
CA PRO A 61 6.16 -0.43 9.61
C PRO A 61 5.30 -1.58 10.17
N HIS A 62 4.18 -1.21 10.78
CA HIS A 62 3.18 -2.20 11.16
C HIS A 62 2.20 -2.44 10.01
N PHE A 63 1.44 -3.52 10.10
CA PHE A 63 0.38 -3.83 9.14
C PHE A 63 -0.92 -4.11 9.88
N ALA A 64 -1.95 -3.36 9.55
CA ALA A 64 -3.32 -3.61 9.98
C ALA A 64 -3.95 -4.66 9.06
N ILE A 65 -3.80 -5.94 9.41
CA ILE A 65 -4.22 -7.06 8.54
C ILE A 65 -5.68 -6.94 8.08
N PRO A 66 -6.68 -6.70 8.97
CA PRO A 66 -8.08 -6.65 8.54
C PRO A 66 -8.35 -5.51 7.56
N ALA A 67 -7.53 -4.45 7.60
CA ALA A 67 -7.67 -3.28 6.74
C ALA A 67 -6.73 -3.31 5.53
N LEU A 68 -5.89 -4.34 5.38
CA LEU A 68 -4.86 -4.43 4.33
C LEU A 68 -3.99 -3.16 4.23
N THR A 69 -3.68 -2.56 5.39
CA THR A 69 -3.10 -1.21 5.48
C THR A 69 -1.74 -1.22 6.16
N LEU A 70 -0.72 -0.68 5.50
CA LEU A 70 0.56 -0.32 6.08
C LEU A 70 0.43 0.93 6.97
N VAL A 71 0.98 0.89 8.17
CA VAL A 71 0.96 2.02 9.11
C VAL A 71 2.35 2.26 9.70
N PRO A 72 2.68 3.49 10.12
CA PRO A 72 3.99 3.82 10.63
C PRO A 72 4.35 3.00 11.88
N SER A 73 5.64 2.77 12.07
CA SER A 73 6.15 2.10 13.28
C SER A 73 6.11 2.99 14.52
N LYS A 74 6.03 4.31 14.31
CA LYS A 74 6.03 5.35 15.35
C LYS A 74 4.97 6.40 15.03
N GLY A 75 4.44 7.02 16.08
CA GLY A 75 3.45 8.08 15.97
C GLY A 75 2.05 7.59 16.32
N LEU A 76 1.05 8.35 15.89
CA LEU A 76 -0.36 8.02 16.11
C LEU A 76 -0.77 6.87 15.18
N LEU A 77 -1.57 5.95 15.69
CA LEU A 77 -2.26 4.97 14.85
C LEU A 77 -3.49 5.61 14.21
N PRO A 78 -3.89 5.17 13.00
CA PRO A 78 -5.13 5.62 12.39
C PRO A 78 -6.35 5.26 13.24
N GLU A 79 -7.35 6.14 13.24
CA GLU A 79 -8.66 5.85 13.81
C GLU A 79 -9.39 4.77 13.00
N SER A 80 -10.44 4.17 13.59
CA SER A 80 -11.24 3.12 12.96
C SER A 80 -11.79 3.53 11.60
N GLU A 81 -12.25 4.77 11.48
CA GLU A 81 -12.83 5.33 10.26
C GLU A 81 -11.77 5.51 9.17
N ALA A 82 -10.54 5.89 9.54
CA ALA A 82 -9.42 5.99 8.61
C ALA A 82 -9.00 4.61 8.09
N LEU A 83 -8.93 3.60 8.97
CA LEU A 83 -8.67 2.21 8.57
C LEU A 83 -9.77 1.63 7.68
N LYS A 84 -11.03 2.02 7.91
CA LYS A 84 -12.12 1.65 7.02
C LYS A 84 -11.96 2.29 5.64
N GLN A 85 -11.60 3.58 5.57
CA GLN A 85 -11.36 4.26 4.30
C GLN A 85 -10.23 3.59 3.50
N THR A 86 -9.12 3.25 4.15
CA THR A 86 -7.99 2.57 3.48
C THR A 86 -8.33 1.15 3.07
N TYR A 87 -9.12 0.41 3.87
CA TYR A 87 -9.64 -0.90 3.49
C TYR A 87 -10.54 -0.83 2.25
N ASP A 88 -11.50 0.10 2.24
CA ASP A 88 -12.42 0.28 1.10
C ASP A 88 -11.63 0.61 -0.18
N LEU A 89 -10.60 1.46 -0.09
CA LEU A 89 -9.68 1.75 -1.19
C LEU A 89 -8.95 0.50 -1.69
N ALA A 90 -8.33 -0.28 -0.80
CA ALA A 90 -7.61 -1.50 -1.17
C ALA A 90 -8.53 -2.53 -1.81
N CYS A 91 -9.70 -2.77 -1.23
CA CYS A 91 -10.67 -3.72 -1.77
C CYS A 91 -11.18 -3.30 -3.15
N ALA A 92 -11.50 -2.01 -3.34
CA ALA A 92 -11.94 -1.51 -4.63
C ALA A 92 -10.85 -1.63 -5.70
N SER A 93 -9.60 -1.32 -5.34
CA SER A 93 -8.43 -1.46 -6.22
C SER A 93 -8.26 -2.88 -6.72
N ASN A 94 -8.22 -3.83 -5.79
CA ASN A 94 -8.02 -5.23 -6.11
C ASN A 94 -9.25 -5.86 -6.81
N CYS A 95 -10.46 -5.42 -6.48
CA CYS A 95 -11.66 -5.83 -7.21
C CYS A 95 -11.62 -5.37 -8.68
N PHE A 96 -11.19 -4.13 -8.92
CA PHE A 96 -11.00 -3.62 -10.28
C PHE A 96 -9.90 -4.41 -11.02
N ALA A 97 -8.78 -4.66 -10.34
CA ALA A 97 -7.65 -5.40 -10.88
C ALA A 97 -8.08 -6.81 -11.33
N GLY A 98 -8.79 -7.55 -10.46
CA GLY A 98 -9.33 -8.87 -10.76
C GLY A 98 -10.31 -8.87 -11.95
N ARG A 99 -11.21 -7.89 -12.03
CA ARG A 99 -12.14 -7.75 -13.18
C ARG A 99 -11.42 -7.42 -14.48
N SER A 100 -10.31 -6.70 -14.39
CA SER A 100 -9.50 -6.28 -15.53
C SER A 100 -8.40 -7.28 -15.88
N SER A 101 -8.31 -8.40 -15.15
CA SER A 101 -7.26 -9.41 -15.32
C SER A 101 -5.84 -8.84 -15.21
N ILE A 102 -5.64 -7.91 -14.27
CA ILE A 102 -4.33 -7.32 -13.92
C ILE A 102 -4.04 -7.60 -12.44
N GLY A 103 -2.77 -7.72 -12.04
CA GLY A 103 -2.40 -7.96 -10.64
C GLY A 103 -2.59 -6.73 -9.74
N SER A 104 -2.27 -5.54 -10.26
CA SER A 104 -2.37 -4.27 -9.54
C SER A 104 -2.99 -3.21 -10.45
N LEU A 105 -3.91 -2.42 -9.88
CA LEU A 105 -4.45 -1.25 -10.54
C LEU A 105 -3.35 -0.23 -10.83
N LEU A 106 -2.49 0.03 -9.85
CA LEU A 106 -1.45 1.05 -9.92
C LEU A 106 -0.32 0.67 -10.89
N ALA A 107 0.09 -0.59 -10.90
CA ALA A 107 1.07 -1.09 -11.86
C ALA A 107 0.47 -1.21 -13.27
N GLY A 108 -0.85 -1.43 -13.35
CA GLY A 108 -1.58 -1.50 -14.61
C GLY A 108 -1.28 -2.76 -15.43
N PRO A 109 -1.81 -2.85 -16.65
CA PRO A 109 -1.72 -4.04 -17.50
C PRO A 109 -0.33 -4.31 -18.07
N GLY A 110 0.59 -3.34 -17.99
CA GLY A 110 1.98 -3.52 -18.44
C GLY A 110 2.84 -4.31 -17.45
N SER A 111 2.36 -4.51 -16.22
CA SER A 111 3.02 -5.35 -15.24
C SER A 111 2.70 -6.82 -15.49
N GLU A 112 3.69 -7.60 -15.89
CA GLU A 112 3.57 -9.03 -16.17
C GLU A 112 3.37 -9.91 -14.92
N SER A 113 3.06 -9.31 -13.77
CA SER A 113 2.98 -10.03 -12.51
C SER A 113 1.56 -10.05 -11.96
N ASP A 114 0.93 -11.22 -12.04
CA ASP A 114 -0.25 -11.62 -11.27
C ASP A 114 0.12 -11.96 -9.81
N GLU A 115 1.39 -11.80 -9.44
CA GLU A 115 1.92 -12.15 -8.13
C GLU A 115 1.75 -11.03 -7.09
N PHE A 116 1.40 -9.81 -7.52
CA PHE A 116 1.23 -8.64 -6.66
C PHE A 116 -0.22 -8.16 -6.60
N ALA A 117 -0.51 -7.39 -5.54
CA ALA A 117 -1.81 -6.78 -5.27
C ALA A 117 -1.58 -5.37 -4.73
N ASP A 118 -2.59 -4.50 -4.81
CA ASP A 118 -2.48 -3.17 -4.18
C ASP A 118 -2.73 -3.29 -2.67
N VAL A 119 -1.87 -2.66 -1.87
CA VAL A 119 -2.04 -2.53 -0.42
C VAL A 119 -2.29 -1.08 -0.07
N ALA A 120 -3.15 -0.82 0.92
CA ALA A 120 -3.33 0.54 1.38
C ALA A 120 -2.21 0.95 2.33
N PHE A 121 -2.07 2.25 2.53
CA PHE A 121 -1.24 2.80 3.58
C PHE A 121 -1.93 4.00 4.24
N TRP A 122 -1.53 4.28 5.47
CA TRP A 122 -1.83 5.50 6.18
C TRP A 122 -0.53 6.01 6.81
N CYS A 123 -0.27 7.30 6.76
CA CYS A 123 1.00 7.88 7.25
C CYS A 123 0.81 9.12 8.13
N GLY A 124 -0.44 9.55 8.37
CA GLY A 124 -0.72 10.73 9.20
C GLY A 124 -0.27 12.01 8.50
N GLU A 125 0.39 12.91 9.23
CA GLU A 125 0.94 14.13 8.67
C GLU A 125 2.20 13.86 7.84
N VAL A 126 2.37 14.60 6.74
CA VAL A 126 3.57 14.53 5.88
C VAL A 126 4.07 15.93 5.55
N ASP A 127 5.36 16.05 5.26
CA ASP A 127 5.93 17.29 4.74
C ASP A 127 5.41 17.55 3.31
N GLU A 128 4.49 18.49 3.19
CA GLU A 128 3.85 18.81 1.92
C GLU A 128 4.79 19.41 0.87
N SER A 129 5.96 19.91 1.27
CA SER A 129 6.99 20.39 0.36
C SER A 129 7.77 19.26 -0.32
N ASN A 130 7.75 18.06 0.28
CA ASN A 130 8.45 16.87 -0.18
C ASN A 130 7.63 15.59 0.08
N LYS A 131 6.38 15.59 -0.41
CA LYS A 131 5.36 14.57 -0.11
C LYS A 131 5.86 13.15 -0.36
N GLU A 132 6.49 12.92 -1.51
CA GLU A 132 6.89 11.58 -1.94
C GLU A 132 7.90 10.96 -0.97
N VAL A 133 8.94 11.73 -0.62
CA VAL A 133 9.95 11.29 0.35
C VAL A 133 9.34 11.16 1.74
N SER A 134 8.52 12.12 2.16
CA SER A 134 7.92 12.11 3.49
C SER A 134 6.99 10.91 3.69
N ILE A 135 6.21 10.52 2.68
CA ILE A 135 5.34 9.33 2.73
C ILE A 135 6.19 8.07 2.90
N LEU A 136 7.23 7.91 2.08
CA LEU A 136 8.10 6.74 2.13
C LEU A 136 8.86 6.65 3.46
N GLN A 137 9.34 7.77 4.00
CA GLN A 137 10.00 7.81 5.31
C GLN A 137 9.04 7.46 6.46
N SER A 138 7.79 7.94 6.43
CA SER A 138 6.80 7.60 7.44
C SER A 138 6.50 6.09 7.48
N LEU A 139 6.62 5.41 6.33
CA LEU A 139 6.46 3.97 6.21
C LEU A 139 7.79 3.20 6.36
N ALA A 140 8.87 3.85 6.77
CA ALA A 140 10.21 3.28 6.88
C ALA A 140 10.71 2.58 5.59
N LEU A 141 10.32 3.11 4.42
CA LEU A 141 10.73 2.65 3.10
C LEU A 141 11.96 3.40 2.57
N ASP A 142 12.86 3.82 3.47
CA ASP A 142 14.04 4.63 3.17
C ASP A 142 14.95 4.00 2.10
N THR A 143 15.01 2.68 2.04
CA THR A 143 15.81 1.96 1.03
C THR A 143 15.34 2.24 -0.39
N TRP A 144 14.03 2.42 -0.59
CA TRP A 144 13.46 2.82 -1.88
C TRP A 144 13.83 4.25 -2.26
N ILE A 145 13.95 5.14 -1.28
CA ILE A 145 14.42 6.51 -1.50
C ILE A 145 15.92 6.51 -1.86
N GLN A 146 16.72 5.74 -1.13
CA GLN A 146 18.18 5.75 -1.28
C GLN A 146 18.67 5.07 -2.56
N LYS A 147 17.98 4.02 -3.00
CA LYS A 147 18.40 3.17 -4.11
C LYS A 147 17.55 3.34 -5.36
N GLY A 148 16.39 4.00 -5.25
CA GLY A 148 15.46 4.17 -6.33
C GLY A 148 15.46 5.58 -6.93
N THR A 149 14.84 5.70 -8.11
CA THR A 149 14.54 6.99 -8.74
C THR A 149 13.05 7.28 -8.63
N ILE A 150 12.69 8.34 -7.91
CA ILE A 150 11.31 8.78 -7.77
C ILE A 150 10.92 9.59 -9.01
N THR A 151 9.88 9.13 -9.71
CA THR A 151 9.29 9.82 -10.86
C THR A 151 7.85 10.17 -10.55
N LYS A 152 7.54 11.47 -10.52
CA LYS A 152 6.14 11.92 -10.41
C LYS A 152 5.40 11.62 -11.69
N LEU A 153 4.18 11.13 -11.55
CA LEU A 153 3.33 10.81 -12.69
C LEU A 153 2.33 11.94 -12.86
N ASP A 154 2.72 12.92 -13.68
CA ASP A 154 1.81 13.99 -14.06
C ASP A 154 0.61 13.36 -14.80
N ASP A 155 -0.61 13.69 -14.36
CA ASP A 155 -1.90 13.23 -14.92
C ASP A 155 -2.30 11.75 -14.74
N ALA A 156 -1.55 10.91 -14.01
CA ALA A 156 -1.91 9.52 -13.70
C ALA A 156 -2.14 9.29 -12.19
N PRO A 157 -2.84 8.20 -11.77
CA PRO A 157 -3.73 7.37 -12.57
C PRO A 157 -5.09 8.07 -12.66
N LEU A 158 -5.16 9.36 -12.27
CA LEU A 158 -6.34 10.19 -12.20
C LEU A 158 -7.19 10.10 -13.47
N ARG A 159 -6.60 9.96 -14.66
CA ARG A 159 -7.38 9.79 -15.91
C ARG A 159 -8.04 8.42 -16.06
N THR A 160 -7.39 7.34 -15.59
CA THR A 160 -7.89 5.96 -15.67
C THR A 160 -8.89 5.68 -14.55
N LEU A 161 -8.60 6.19 -13.34
CA LEU A 161 -9.46 6.15 -12.16
C LEU A 161 -10.76 6.95 -12.35
N ARG A 162 -10.73 8.11 -13.02
CA ARG A 162 -11.92 8.93 -13.32
C ARG A 162 -13.03 8.19 -14.05
N LYS A 163 -12.73 7.05 -14.67
CA LYS A 163 -13.68 6.24 -15.44
C LYS A 163 -14.07 4.95 -14.73
N SER A 164 -13.52 4.65 -13.55
CA SER A 164 -13.81 3.44 -12.81
C SER A 164 -14.83 3.72 -11.68
N GLU A 165 -15.49 2.67 -11.22
CA GLU A 165 -16.34 2.68 -10.02
C GLU A 165 -15.54 3.05 -8.75
N MET A 166 -14.21 3.14 -8.82
CA MET A 166 -13.35 3.57 -7.72
C MET A 166 -13.24 5.09 -7.59
N TRP A 167 -13.70 5.85 -8.59
CA TRP A 167 -13.52 7.30 -8.60
C TRP A 167 -14.10 7.96 -7.34
N GLU A 168 -15.27 7.52 -6.88
CA GLU A 168 -15.91 8.05 -5.67
C GLU A 168 -15.05 7.85 -4.40
N LEU A 169 -14.34 6.72 -4.30
CA LEU A 169 -13.42 6.46 -3.19
C LEU A 169 -12.14 7.30 -3.30
N CYS A 170 -11.68 7.59 -4.52
CA CYS A 170 -10.54 8.46 -4.76
C CYS A 170 -10.89 9.93 -4.53
N GLU A 171 -12.11 10.37 -4.83
CA GLU A 171 -12.61 11.71 -4.51
C GLU A 171 -12.75 11.96 -3.01
N ALA A 172 -12.87 10.89 -2.21
CA ALA A 172 -12.79 10.99 -0.76
C ALA A 172 -11.38 11.38 -0.26
N LEU A 173 -10.38 11.38 -1.14
CA LEU A 173 -9.04 11.91 -0.90
C LEU A 173 -8.88 13.27 -1.59
N THR A 174 -8.31 14.22 -0.86
CA THR A 174 -7.94 15.55 -1.39
C THR A 174 -6.43 15.62 -1.64
N ASP A 175 -5.96 16.63 -2.37
CA ASP A 175 -4.52 16.85 -2.64
C ASP A 175 -3.80 15.60 -3.21
N LEU A 176 -4.44 14.94 -4.18
CA LEU A 176 -3.94 13.71 -4.79
C LEU A 176 -2.56 13.90 -5.45
N THR A 177 -1.67 12.94 -5.23
CA THR A 177 -0.38 12.80 -5.92
C THR A 177 -0.16 11.34 -6.32
N GLU A 178 0.49 11.13 -7.46
CA GLU A 178 0.97 9.81 -7.89
C GLU A 178 2.44 9.90 -8.28
N PHE A 179 3.18 8.86 -7.89
CA PHE A 179 4.57 8.71 -8.24
C PHE A 179 4.93 7.23 -8.30
N ARG A 180 6.00 6.94 -9.03
CA ARG A 180 6.61 5.61 -9.04
C ARG A 180 8.08 5.69 -8.62
N ILE A 181 8.58 4.57 -8.12
CA ILE A 181 9.97 4.41 -7.72
C ILE A 181 10.56 3.21 -8.44
N GLU A 182 11.50 3.48 -9.32
CA GLU A 182 12.23 2.46 -10.07
C GLU A 182 13.51 2.10 -9.33
N ARG A 183 13.70 0.80 -9.05
CA ARG A 183 14.91 0.27 -8.42
C ARG A 183 15.63 -0.68 -9.39
N PRO A 184 16.78 -0.27 -9.95
CA PRO A 184 17.56 -1.15 -10.83
C PRO A 184 18.07 -2.40 -10.13
N ASP A 185 18.28 -2.34 -8.81
CA ASP A 185 18.86 -3.42 -8.00
C ASP A 185 17.85 -4.47 -7.53
N SER A 186 16.54 -4.25 -7.75
CA SER A 186 15.48 -5.09 -7.22
C SER A 186 14.83 -5.99 -8.28
N GLY A 187 15.58 -6.46 -9.28
CA GLY A 187 15.02 -7.33 -10.34
C GLY A 187 13.93 -6.64 -11.17
N SER A 188 14.20 -5.38 -11.53
CA SER A 188 13.29 -4.51 -12.29
C SER A 188 11.92 -4.28 -11.65
N ARG A 189 11.83 -4.39 -10.32
CA ARG A 189 10.62 -4.04 -9.58
C ARG A 189 10.42 -2.53 -9.54
N VAL A 190 9.18 -2.11 -9.72
CA VAL A 190 8.77 -0.70 -9.64
C VAL A 190 7.67 -0.59 -8.60
N MET A 191 7.85 0.30 -7.64
CA MET A 191 6.79 0.66 -6.69
C MET A 191 5.95 1.77 -7.31
N HIS A 192 4.64 1.62 -7.27
CA HIS A 192 3.69 2.64 -7.66
C HIS A 192 2.95 3.12 -6.41
N VAL A 193 2.77 4.43 -6.28
CA VAL A 193 2.14 5.04 -5.11
C VAL A 193 1.12 6.07 -5.57
N MET A 194 -0.12 5.93 -5.10
CA MET A 194 -1.14 6.95 -5.17
C MET A 194 -1.46 7.39 -3.75
N ALA A 195 -1.37 8.69 -3.47
CA ALA A 195 -1.55 9.25 -2.14
C ALA A 195 -2.47 10.47 -2.17
N GLY A 196 -3.18 10.71 -1.08
CA GLY A 196 -3.95 11.94 -0.85
C GLY A 196 -4.27 12.14 0.63
N LYS A 197 -4.78 13.31 0.97
CA LYS A 197 -5.32 13.62 2.30
C LYS A 197 -6.69 12.99 2.46
N GLY A 198 -6.77 12.00 3.34
CA GLY A 198 -8.01 11.35 3.75
C GLY A 198 -8.37 11.64 5.20
N LEU A 199 -9.08 10.70 5.83
CA LEU A 199 -9.47 10.81 7.23
C LEU A 199 -8.26 10.67 8.16
N GLY A 200 -8.04 11.70 8.99
CA GLY A 200 -6.99 11.69 10.00
C GLY A 200 -5.55 11.81 9.47
N GLY A 201 -5.36 12.03 8.17
CA GLY A 201 -4.03 12.25 7.58
C GLY A 201 -3.91 11.79 6.14
N TRP A 202 -2.68 11.73 5.66
CA TRP A 202 -2.32 11.20 4.35
C TRP A 202 -2.43 9.68 4.31
N CYS A 203 -3.04 9.19 3.25
CA CYS A 203 -3.24 7.77 3.00
C CYS A 203 -3.32 7.50 1.50
N GLY A 204 -3.39 6.23 1.13
CA GLY A 204 -3.52 5.85 -0.27
C GLY A 204 -3.22 4.39 -0.52
N LEU A 205 -2.71 4.12 -1.72
CA LEU A 205 -2.40 2.78 -2.22
C LEU A 205 -0.94 2.70 -2.64
N ILE A 206 -0.32 1.54 -2.38
CA ILE A 206 0.98 1.13 -2.88
C ILE A 206 0.79 -0.16 -3.66
N GLY A 207 1.30 -0.19 -4.88
CA GLY A 207 1.36 -1.37 -5.74
C GLY A 207 2.79 -1.66 -6.15
N VAL A 208 3.08 -2.92 -6.48
CA VAL A 208 4.36 -3.33 -7.04
C VAL A 208 4.12 -3.90 -8.43
N GLY A 209 4.93 -3.46 -9.39
CA GLY A 209 4.97 -4.01 -10.73
C GLY A 209 6.36 -4.48 -11.11
N VAL A 210 6.43 -5.19 -12.23
CA VAL A 210 7.69 -5.51 -12.90
C VAL A 210 7.77 -4.66 -14.15
N TRP A 211 8.87 -3.93 -14.29
CA TRP A 211 9.20 -3.21 -15.51
C TRP A 211 10.08 -4.10 -16.37
N SER A 212 9.52 -4.67 -17.44
CA SER A 212 10.32 -5.21 -18.52
C SER A 212 10.75 -4.03 -19.38
N ASP A 213 12.05 -3.72 -19.37
CA ASP A 213 12.60 -2.86 -20.42
C ASP A 213 12.33 -3.55 -21.77
N ALA A 214 11.70 -2.80 -22.68
CA ALA A 214 11.56 -3.14 -24.10
C ALA A 214 12.91 -3.07 -24.84
#